data_AF-A0A7J9YUL6-F1
#
_entry.id   AF-A0A7J9YUL6-F1
#
_cell.length_a   1.000
_cell.length_b   1.000
_cell.length_c   1.000
_cell.angle_alpha   90.00
_cell.angle_beta   90.00
_cell.angle_gamma   90.00
#
_symmetry.space_group_name_H-M   'P 1'
#
loop_
_entity.id
_entity.type
_entity.pdbx_description
1 polymer ?
#
loop_
_entity_poly.entity_id
_entity_poly.type
_entity_poly.pdbx_seq_one_letter_code
_entity_poly.pdbx_strand_id
1 'polypeptide(L)'
;MSDRELVVEHVMEPGTGKALPVRRGQILRIEQIGNGQCADFNAFNLHDYKEYFHTGRTRHLHGLFPTEGDMLWSAPPRERPMLTIIRDTVGTNDIQYPRCTGFLYEYQYGFETHTNCHDILAESIREYGLTPDDVHDSFNFWMHTGVDDQGRLYIKRMLAKSGDYVELIAHFDVLAVPNVCGADIFSTSNFELKPLRVQVLEATDEERERWLLAAEPEYRNQRTPADFKLSQIKVTRELDRDESYEPDWSVYPIVKHSLKVPLSDEDHAQIEGLRANGGFGQSDGEIVRHAFFSWWIEEYMRGPKHQHAGQ
;
A
#
# COMPACT_ATOMS: atom_id res chain seq x y z
N MET A 1 -18.63 15.08 12.27
CA MET A 1 -17.43 14.28 12.54
C MET A 1 -17.64 13.73 13.93
N SER A 2 -17.81 12.41 14.08
CA SER A 2 -17.81 11.84 15.44
C SER A 2 -16.41 12.04 16.03
N ASP A 3 -16.33 12.49 17.27
CA ASP A 3 -15.08 12.59 18.02
C ASP A 3 -14.61 11.16 18.35
N ARG A 4 -14.03 10.46 17.36
CA ARG A 4 -13.36 9.18 17.60
C ARG A 4 -12.12 9.45 18.47
N GLU A 5 -11.90 8.61 19.47
CA GLU A 5 -10.69 8.71 20.30
C GLU A 5 -9.46 8.25 19.49
N LEU A 6 -8.42 9.08 19.48
CA LEU A 6 -7.14 8.74 18.85
C LEU A 6 -6.31 7.87 19.80
N VAL A 7 -5.94 6.67 19.34
CA VAL A 7 -5.13 5.71 20.10
C VAL A 7 -3.65 5.86 19.74
N VAL A 8 -3.34 5.91 18.44
CA VAL A 8 -1.98 6.06 17.92
C VAL A 8 -2.00 6.98 16.71
N GLU A 9 -0.98 7.83 16.59
CA GLU A 9 -0.67 8.56 15.36
C GLU A 9 0.81 8.40 15.03
N HIS A 10 1.11 8.19 13.75
CA HIS A 10 2.48 8.14 13.24
C HIS A 10 2.54 8.73 11.83
N VAL A 11 3.65 9.41 11.51
CA VAL A 11 3.94 9.87 10.15
C VAL A 11 5.05 8.99 9.60
N MET A 12 4.74 8.26 8.53
CA MET A 12 5.71 7.46 7.80
C MET A 12 6.39 8.35 6.76
N GLU A 13 7.71 8.47 6.85
CA GLU A 13 8.52 9.19 5.88
C GLU A 13 8.81 8.33 4.64
N PRO A 14 9.15 8.93 3.48
CA PRO A 14 9.64 8.20 2.33
C PRO A 14 10.74 7.18 2.68
N GLY A 15 10.57 5.95 2.20
CA GLY A 15 11.48 4.83 2.47
C GLY A 15 11.24 4.10 3.80
N THR A 16 10.13 4.40 4.49
CA THR A 16 9.79 3.78 5.78
C THR A 16 8.38 3.21 5.79
N GLY A 17 8.11 2.34 6.77
CA GLY A 17 6.81 1.78 7.07
C GLY A 17 6.62 1.62 8.57
N LYS A 18 5.45 1.12 8.98
CA LYS A 18 5.19 0.89 10.39
C LYS A 18 4.22 -0.26 10.61
N ALA A 19 4.59 -1.20 11.48
CA ALA A 19 3.66 -2.20 12.01
C ALA A 19 2.91 -1.64 13.23
N LEU A 20 1.59 -1.81 13.25
CA LEU A 20 0.68 -1.24 14.24
C LEU A 20 -0.36 -2.28 14.67
N PRO A 21 -0.49 -2.58 15.98
CA PRO A 21 -1.62 -3.35 16.47
C PRO A 21 -2.91 -2.56 16.29
N VAL A 22 -3.91 -3.17 15.66
CA VAL A 22 -5.27 -2.64 15.54
C VAL A 22 -6.21 -3.70 16.12
N ARG A 23 -6.78 -3.39 17.28
CA ARG A 23 -7.65 -4.30 18.03
C ARG A 23 -9.01 -4.43 17.35
N ARG A 24 -9.73 -5.52 17.62
CA ARG A 24 -11.11 -5.70 17.14
C ARG A 24 -11.96 -4.45 17.42
N GLY A 25 -12.60 -3.92 16.38
CA GLY A 25 -13.45 -2.73 16.48
C GLY A 25 -12.70 -1.41 16.50
N GLN A 26 -11.37 -1.39 16.41
CA GLN A 26 -10.61 -0.18 16.12
C GLN A 26 -10.55 0.08 14.61
N ILE A 27 -10.27 1.33 14.27
CA ILE A 27 -10.15 1.82 12.89
C ILE A 27 -8.70 2.19 12.61
N LEU A 28 -8.14 1.62 11.55
CA LEU A 28 -6.91 2.10 10.92
C LEU A 28 -7.28 3.16 9.87
N ARG A 29 -6.73 4.36 9.99
CA ARG A 29 -6.80 5.39 8.94
C ARG A 29 -5.41 5.60 8.33
N ILE A 30 -5.32 5.62 7.00
CA ILE A 30 -4.13 6.03 6.26
C ILE A 30 -4.50 7.24 5.42
N GLU A 31 -3.74 8.32 5.54
CA GLU A 31 -4.04 9.64 4.97
C GLU A 31 -2.84 10.20 4.19
N GLN A 32 -3.15 10.82 3.06
CA GLN A 32 -2.23 11.58 2.23
C GLN A 32 -1.77 12.86 2.94
N ILE A 33 -0.47 13.01 3.19
CA ILE A 33 0.08 14.31 3.60
C ILE A 33 0.33 15.19 2.36
N GLY A 34 0.95 14.61 1.33
CA GLY A 34 1.16 15.23 0.02
C GLY A 34 0.20 14.70 -1.04
N ASN A 35 0.36 15.13 -2.29
CA ASN A 35 -0.47 14.63 -3.38
C ASN A 35 0.11 13.35 -4.00
N GLY A 36 -0.75 12.34 -4.18
CA GLY A 36 -0.49 11.17 -5.00
C GLY A 36 0.70 10.34 -4.54
N GLN A 37 0.66 9.86 -3.28
CA GLN A 37 1.58 8.85 -2.76
C GLN A 37 0.87 7.50 -2.66
N CYS A 38 1.42 6.43 -3.23
CA CYS A 38 0.89 5.08 -3.02
C CYS A 38 1.33 4.53 -1.64
N ALA A 39 0.50 3.71 -1.03
CA ALA A 39 0.88 2.92 0.14
C ALA A 39 0.69 1.44 -0.14
N ASP A 40 1.70 0.63 0.16
CA ASP A 40 1.57 -0.82 0.18
C ASP A 40 1.15 -1.26 1.59
N PHE A 41 0.45 -2.38 1.69
CA PHE A 41 -0.11 -2.84 2.96
C PHE A 41 -0.15 -4.35 3.08
N ASN A 42 0.33 -4.83 4.24
CA ASN A 42 0.17 -6.19 4.71
C ASN A 42 -0.61 -6.19 6.03
N ALA A 43 -1.25 -7.33 6.33
CA ALA A 43 -1.89 -7.51 7.63
C ALA A 43 -1.76 -8.96 8.10
N PHE A 44 -1.55 -9.13 9.40
CA PHE A 44 -1.46 -10.43 10.08
C PHE A 44 -2.48 -10.48 11.20
N ASN A 45 -2.97 -11.66 11.57
CA ASN A 45 -3.62 -11.85 12.86
C ASN A 45 -2.54 -11.75 13.96
N LEU A 46 -2.78 -10.92 14.98
CA LEU A 46 -1.85 -10.74 16.10
C LEU A 46 -1.61 -12.04 16.89
N HIS A 47 -2.60 -12.91 16.92
CA HIS A 47 -2.60 -14.16 17.70
C HIS A 47 -2.18 -15.38 16.88
N ASP A 48 -2.08 -15.25 15.56
CA ASP A 48 -1.45 -16.23 14.67
C ASP A 48 -1.01 -15.58 13.35
N TYR A 49 0.27 -15.27 13.22
CA TYR A 49 0.81 -14.66 12.01
C TYR A 49 0.70 -15.54 10.75
N LYS A 50 0.42 -16.85 10.87
CA LYS A 50 0.10 -17.70 9.72
C LYS A 50 -1.30 -17.46 9.17
N GLU A 51 -2.13 -16.68 9.86
CA GLU A 51 -3.28 -16.00 9.28
C GLU A 51 -2.88 -14.59 8.84
N TYR A 52 -2.81 -14.36 7.55
CA TYR A 52 -2.45 -13.08 6.97
C TYR A 52 -3.36 -12.72 5.80
N PHE A 53 -3.32 -11.45 5.39
CA PHE A 53 -4.13 -10.91 4.30
C PHE A 53 -3.86 -11.63 2.98
N HIS A 54 -4.92 -11.93 2.23
CA HIS A 54 -4.85 -12.71 1.00
C HIS A 54 -5.53 -12.00 -0.17
N THR A 55 -4.71 -11.28 -0.96
CA THR A 55 -5.12 -10.56 -2.17
C THR A 55 -5.95 -11.43 -3.11
N GLY A 56 -5.58 -12.69 -3.33
CA GLY A 56 -6.31 -13.60 -4.22
C GLY A 56 -7.75 -13.87 -3.79
N ARG A 57 -8.00 -13.99 -2.47
CA ARG A 57 -9.36 -14.21 -1.95
C ARG A 57 -10.17 -12.93 -1.99
N THR A 58 -9.58 -11.80 -1.60
CA THR A 58 -10.21 -10.49 -1.73
C THR A 58 -10.56 -10.19 -3.19
N ARG A 59 -9.66 -10.50 -4.14
CA ARG A 59 -9.87 -10.30 -5.57
C ARG A 59 -11.02 -11.12 -6.12
N HIS A 60 -11.12 -12.38 -5.69
CA HIS A 60 -12.22 -13.25 -6.09
C HIS A 60 -13.58 -12.70 -5.63
N LEU A 61 -13.66 -12.14 -4.42
CA LEU A 61 -14.93 -11.72 -3.83
C LEU A 61 -15.33 -10.29 -4.18
N HIS A 62 -14.36 -9.38 -4.32
CA HIS A 62 -14.60 -7.93 -4.46
C HIS A 62 -14.03 -7.32 -5.74
N GLY A 63 -13.45 -8.15 -6.62
CA GLY A 63 -12.85 -7.67 -7.86
C GLY A 63 -11.47 -7.04 -7.65
N LEU A 64 -11.03 -6.25 -8.64
CA LEU A 64 -9.63 -5.80 -8.73
C LEU A 64 -9.34 -4.53 -7.92
N PHE A 65 -10.37 -3.76 -7.59
CA PHE A 65 -10.26 -2.44 -6.95
C PHE A 65 -11.21 -2.33 -5.74
N PRO A 66 -10.92 -3.02 -4.62
CA PRO A 66 -11.80 -2.95 -3.46
C PRO A 66 -11.92 -1.52 -2.91
N THR A 67 -13.12 -1.15 -2.47
CA THR A 67 -13.43 0.18 -1.94
C THR A 67 -14.43 0.11 -0.77
N GLU A 68 -14.98 1.25 -0.35
CA GLU A 68 -15.93 1.36 0.77
C GLU A 68 -17.04 0.28 0.68
N GLY A 69 -17.14 -0.55 1.72
CA GLY A 69 -18.05 -1.70 1.81
C GLY A 69 -17.36 -3.06 1.63
N ASP A 70 -16.22 -3.12 0.96
CA ASP A 70 -15.51 -4.36 0.69
C ASP A 70 -14.66 -4.82 1.89
N MET A 71 -14.33 -6.12 1.89
CA MET A 71 -13.58 -6.78 2.98
C MET A 71 -12.23 -7.30 2.50
N LEU A 72 -11.20 -7.12 3.32
CA LEU A 72 -9.90 -7.76 3.15
C LEU A 72 -9.94 -9.12 3.87
N TRP A 73 -9.68 -10.21 3.14
CA TRP A 73 -9.85 -11.58 3.61
C TRP A 73 -8.52 -12.22 3.98
N SER A 74 -8.53 -13.10 4.99
CA SER A 74 -7.35 -13.89 5.35
C SER A 74 -7.12 -15.08 4.41
N ALA A 75 -5.89 -15.60 4.40
CA ALA A 75 -5.51 -16.76 3.62
C ALA A 75 -6.18 -18.06 4.11
N PRO A 76 -6.35 -19.07 3.22
CA PRO A 76 -6.68 -20.41 3.65
C PRO A 76 -5.61 -20.97 4.59
N PRO A 77 -6.00 -21.76 5.60
CA PRO A 77 -7.31 -22.41 5.76
C PRO A 77 -8.36 -21.58 6.53
N ARG A 78 -8.08 -20.34 6.96
CA ARG A 78 -9.02 -19.58 7.80
C ARG A 78 -10.07 -18.82 7.01
N GLU A 79 -9.65 -18.12 5.96
CA GLU A 79 -10.52 -17.47 4.97
C GLU A 79 -11.70 -16.71 5.59
N ARG A 80 -11.41 -15.80 6.53
CA ARG A 80 -12.41 -14.94 7.17
C ARG A 80 -12.08 -13.46 6.96
N PRO A 81 -13.07 -12.56 7.05
CA PRO A 81 -12.82 -11.12 6.95
C PRO A 81 -11.89 -10.64 8.07
N MET A 82 -10.80 -9.97 7.70
CA MET A 82 -9.85 -9.36 8.64
C MET A 82 -10.22 -7.91 8.90
N LEU A 83 -10.47 -7.17 7.82
CA LEU A 83 -10.70 -5.73 7.81
C LEU A 83 -11.84 -5.41 6.84
N THR A 84 -12.67 -4.42 7.15
CA THR A 84 -13.64 -3.84 6.19
C THR A 84 -13.22 -2.41 5.87
N ILE A 85 -13.25 -2.04 4.58
CA ILE A 85 -13.08 -0.66 4.15
C ILE A 85 -14.37 0.11 4.51
N ILE A 86 -14.33 0.96 5.53
CA ILE A 86 -15.50 1.71 5.98
C ILE A 86 -15.58 3.11 5.38
N ARG A 87 -14.47 3.57 4.80
CA ARG A 87 -14.37 4.84 4.08
C ARG A 87 -13.23 4.81 3.08
N ASP A 88 -13.48 5.31 1.88
CA ASP A 88 -12.46 5.56 0.86
C ASP A 88 -12.83 6.85 0.12
N THR A 89 -11.99 7.88 0.21
CA THR A 89 -12.30 9.18 -0.40
C THR A 89 -11.96 9.26 -1.89
N VAL A 90 -11.30 8.24 -2.47
CA VAL A 90 -10.78 8.28 -3.84
C VAL A 90 -11.29 7.13 -4.70
N GLY A 91 -11.30 5.89 -4.20
CA GLY A 91 -11.83 4.73 -4.94
C GLY A 91 -10.89 4.14 -6.00
N THR A 92 -9.56 4.19 -5.78
CA THR A 92 -8.54 3.71 -6.75
C THR A 92 -7.54 2.72 -6.16
N ASN A 93 -7.96 1.93 -5.16
CA ASN A 93 -7.10 0.89 -4.59
C ASN A 93 -6.87 -0.26 -5.57
N ASP A 94 -5.76 -0.97 -5.42
CA ASP A 94 -5.41 -2.10 -6.27
C ASP A 94 -4.99 -3.33 -5.44
N ILE A 95 -5.34 -4.50 -5.94
CA ILE A 95 -4.84 -5.79 -5.44
C ILE A 95 -4.40 -6.71 -6.59
N GLN A 96 -4.04 -6.14 -7.74
CA GLN A 96 -3.56 -6.89 -8.91
C GLN A 96 -2.05 -6.91 -8.98
N TYR A 97 -1.43 -5.75 -8.74
CA TYR A 97 0.01 -5.62 -8.77
C TYR A 97 0.62 -6.16 -7.48
N PRO A 98 1.75 -6.88 -7.56
CA PRO A 98 2.54 -7.18 -6.40
C PRO A 98 3.26 -5.92 -5.91
N ARG A 99 3.80 -6.01 -4.70
CA ARG A 99 4.74 -5.03 -4.15
C ARG A 99 6.00 -4.93 -5.00
N CYS A 100 6.59 -3.73 -5.07
CA CYS A 100 7.90 -3.58 -5.72
C CYS A 100 9.02 -4.25 -4.90
N THR A 101 10.09 -4.68 -5.59
CA THR A 101 11.20 -5.45 -5.02
C THR A 101 12.53 -4.97 -5.60
N GLY A 102 13.64 -5.24 -4.90
CA GLY A 102 14.98 -5.00 -5.44
C GLY A 102 15.22 -5.67 -6.80
N PHE A 103 14.66 -6.87 -7.02
CA PHE A 103 14.71 -7.54 -8.33
C PHE A 103 14.12 -6.68 -9.44
N LEU A 104 12.93 -6.08 -9.25
CA LEU A 104 12.32 -5.23 -10.28
C LEU A 104 13.19 -4.01 -10.56
N TYR A 105 13.72 -3.37 -9.52
CA TYR A 105 14.60 -2.21 -9.69
C TYR A 105 15.87 -2.55 -10.46
N GLU A 106 16.56 -3.62 -10.11
CA GLU A 106 17.82 -3.98 -10.76
C GLU A 106 17.60 -4.57 -12.16
N TYR A 107 16.74 -5.59 -12.27
CA TYR A 107 16.54 -6.33 -13.51
C TYR A 107 15.75 -5.53 -14.55
N GLN A 108 14.61 -4.99 -14.15
CA GLN A 108 13.66 -4.37 -15.08
C GLN A 108 13.95 -2.88 -15.26
N TYR A 109 14.26 -2.18 -14.17
CA TYR A 109 14.42 -0.73 -14.16
C TYR A 109 15.89 -0.30 -14.25
N GLY A 110 16.86 -1.21 -14.11
CA GLY A 110 18.29 -0.87 -14.23
C GLY A 110 18.84 0.03 -13.11
N PHE A 111 18.17 0.09 -11.95
CA PHE A 111 18.64 0.78 -10.75
C PHE A 111 19.22 -0.23 -9.76
N GLU A 112 20.55 -0.20 -9.58
CA GLU A 112 21.28 -1.11 -8.67
C GLU A 112 20.89 -0.92 -7.20
N THR A 113 20.59 0.31 -6.79
CA THR A 113 20.19 0.63 -5.42
C THR A 113 18.97 1.52 -5.44
N HIS A 114 17.87 1.04 -4.88
CA HIS A 114 16.61 1.77 -4.78
C HIS A 114 15.77 1.28 -3.60
N THR A 115 15.02 2.20 -2.98
CA THR A 115 14.03 1.82 -1.97
C THR A 115 12.88 1.02 -2.61
N ASN A 116 12.36 0.02 -1.91
CA ASN A 116 11.29 -0.84 -2.42
C ASN A 116 10.37 -1.35 -1.29
N CYS A 117 9.10 -1.61 -1.62
CA CYS A 117 8.08 -1.98 -0.65
C CYS A 117 8.38 -3.31 0.04
N HIS A 118 8.97 -4.30 -0.64
CA HIS A 118 9.30 -5.57 -0.01
C HIS A 118 10.25 -5.39 1.18
N ASP A 119 11.37 -4.68 0.98
CA ASP A 119 12.34 -4.44 2.05
C ASP A 119 11.76 -3.60 3.17
N ILE A 120 10.97 -2.57 2.84
CA ILE A 120 10.32 -1.72 3.85
C ILE A 120 9.30 -2.53 4.68
N LEU A 121 8.47 -3.36 4.04
CA LEU A 121 7.53 -4.22 4.76
C LEU A 121 8.26 -5.24 5.63
N ALA A 122 9.31 -5.86 5.10
CA ALA A 122 10.13 -6.81 5.83
C ALA A 122 10.75 -6.17 7.08
N GLU A 123 11.31 -4.97 6.96
CA GLU A 123 11.89 -4.25 8.09
C GLU A 123 10.82 -3.81 9.11
N SER A 124 9.64 -3.39 8.64
CA SER A 124 8.52 -2.97 9.49
C SER A 124 8.01 -4.08 10.42
N ILE A 125 8.06 -5.35 10.00
CA ILE A 125 7.54 -6.48 10.78
C ILE A 125 8.57 -7.13 11.70
N ARG A 126 9.85 -6.75 11.61
CA ARG A 126 10.91 -7.34 12.44
C ARG A 126 10.78 -6.99 13.91
N GLU A 127 10.18 -5.84 14.25
CA GLU A 127 9.87 -5.49 15.64
C GLU A 127 8.89 -6.49 16.30
N TYR A 128 8.21 -7.34 15.50
CA TYR A 128 7.35 -8.44 15.96
C TYR A 128 7.99 -9.82 15.77
N GLY A 129 9.29 -9.86 15.44
CA GLY A 129 10.05 -11.09 15.25
C GLY A 129 9.71 -11.88 13.99
N LEU A 130 9.07 -11.24 13.01
CA LEU A 130 8.82 -11.79 11.68
C LEU A 130 10.00 -11.54 10.74
N THR A 131 9.98 -12.21 9.59
CA THR A 131 11.08 -12.24 8.63
C THR A 131 10.62 -11.79 7.24
N PRO A 132 11.55 -11.45 6.32
CA PRO A 132 11.19 -11.12 4.94
C PRO A 132 10.31 -12.17 4.24
N ASP A 133 10.42 -13.44 4.63
CA ASP A 133 9.62 -14.55 4.08
C ASP A 133 8.14 -14.49 4.50
N ASP A 134 7.80 -13.71 5.53
CA ASP A 134 6.42 -13.53 6.00
C ASP A 134 5.69 -12.40 5.23
N VAL A 135 6.42 -11.58 4.47
CA VAL A 135 5.83 -10.53 3.62
C VAL A 135 5.05 -11.18 2.47
N HIS A 136 3.81 -10.74 2.26
CA HIS A 136 2.88 -11.25 1.26
C HIS A 136 2.44 -10.16 0.28
N ASP A 137 1.65 -10.54 -0.74
CA ASP A 137 1.15 -9.60 -1.74
C ASP A 137 0.34 -8.47 -1.08
N SER A 138 0.60 -7.24 -1.55
CA SER A 138 0.10 -6.03 -0.93
C SER A 138 -1.32 -5.69 -1.35
N PHE A 139 -2.04 -5.02 -0.44
CA PHE A 139 -3.09 -4.10 -0.83
C PHE A 139 -2.44 -2.75 -1.15
N ASN A 140 -2.67 -2.22 -2.34
CA ASN A 140 -2.01 -1.01 -2.84
C ASN A 140 -3.01 0.16 -2.78
N PHE A 141 -2.93 0.96 -1.71
CA PHE A 141 -3.82 2.10 -1.52
C PHE A 141 -3.61 3.16 -2.60
N TRP A 142 -4.73 3.59 -3.19
CA TRP A 142 -4.79 4.61 -4.25
C TRP A 142 -4.05 4.31 -5.55
N MET A 143 -3.40 3.14 -5.69
CA MET A 143 -2.61 2.78 -6.87
C MET A 143 -3.50 2.66 -8.12
N HIS A 144 -3.64 3.78 -8.83
CA HIS A 144 -4.55 3.93 -9.96
C HIS A 144 -4.09 3.08 -11.15
N THR A 145 -4.74 1.94 -11.32
CA THR A 145 -4.35 0.90 -12.27
C THR A 145 -5.54 0.44 -13.10
N GLY A 146 -5.29 -0.41 -14.09
CA GLY A 146 -6.34 -1.05 -14.86
C GLY A 146 -5.86 -2.20 -15.71
N VAL A 147 -6.82 -2.81 -16.39
CA VAL A 147 -6.60 -3.90 -17.34
C VAL A 147 -7.18 -3.46 -18.68
N ASP A 148 -6.39 -3.57 -19.74
CA ASP A 148 -6.87 -3.28 -21.09
C ASP A 148 -7.69 -4.44 -21.69
N ASP A 149 -8.21 -4.24 -22.90
CA ASP A 149 -9.01 -5.21 -23.64
C ASP A 149 -8.24 -6.50 -24.00
N GLN A 150 -6.91 -6.46 -23.94
CA GLN A 150 -6.02 -7.61 -24.16
C GLN A 150 -5.58 -8.29 -22.85
N GLY A 151 -6.11 -7.86 -21.70
CA GLY A 151 -5.76 -8.43 -20.41
C GLY A 151 -4.42 -7.94 -19.85
N ARG A 152 -3.83 -6.86 -20.40
CA ARG A 152 -2.56 -6.30 -19.94
C ARG A 152 -2.80 -5.25 -18.86
N LEU A 153 -1.97 -5.29 -17.83
CA LEU A 153 -2.04 -4.35 -16.73
C LEU A 153 -1.37 -3.02 -17.11
N TYR A 154 -1.99 -1.91 -16.73
CA TYR A 154 -1.41 -0.58 -16.82
C TYR A 154 -1.51 0.21 -15.50
N ILE A 155 -0.68 1.25 -15.36
CA ILE A 155 -0.61 2.19 -14.24
C ILE A 155 -0.87 3.59 -14.80
N LYS A 156 -1.75 4.33 -14.13
CA LYS A 156 -2.08 5.73 -14.42
C LYS A 156 -1.61 6.63 -13.29
N ARG A 157 -1.66 7.94 -13.56
CA ARG A 157 -1.42 8.96 -12.54
C ARG A 157 -2.34 8.77 -11.33
N MET A 158 -1.77 8.86 -10.14
CA MET A 158 -2.52 8.85 -8.88
C MET A 158 -3.45 10.05 -8.79
N LEU A 159 -4.68 9.79 -8.35
CA LEU A 159 -5.72 10.81 -8.18
C LEU A 159 -5.80 11.39 -6.77
N ALA A 160 -5.29 10.66 -5.78
CA ALA A 160 -5.32 11.05 -4.37
C ALA A 160 -4.58 12.38 -4.14
N LYS A 161 -5.15 13.22 -3.28
CA LYS A 161 -4.65 14.55 -2.89
C LYS A 161 -4.39 14.60 -1.40
N SER A 162 -3.66 15.61 -0.94
CA SER A 162 -3.48 15.88 0.49
C SER A 162 -4.84 15.91 1.21
N GLY A 163 -4.93 15.18 2.32
CA GLY A 163 -6.14 14.99 3.11
C GLY A 163 -7.08 13.86 2.64
N ASP A 164 -6.84 13.24 1.48
CA ASP A 164 -7.55 12.00 1.11
C ASP A 164 -7.11 10.85 2.01
N TYR A 165 -8.05 9.97 2.35
CA TYR A 165 -7.81 8.89 3.29
C TYR A 165 -8.64 7.63 2.99
N VAL A 166 -8.16 6.50 3.52
CA VAL A 166 -8.89 5.23 3.58
C VAL A 166 -8.97 4.79 5.04
N GLU A 167 -10.11 4.25 5.45
CA GLU A 167 -10.34 3.72 6.79
C GLU A 167 -10.74 2.26 6.75
N LEU A 168 -10.10 1.47 7.61
CA LEU A 168 -10.36 0.05 7.78
C LEU A 168 -10.79 -0.23 9.22
N ILE A 169 -11.91 -0.90 9.43
CA ILE A 169 -12.27 -1.43 10.77
C ILE A 169 -11.84 -2.90 10.89
N ALA A 170 -11.23 -3.26 12.02
CA ALA A 170 -10.72 -4.60 12.26
C ALA A 170 -11.77 -5.54 12.85
N HIS A 171 -12.00 -6.71 12.22
CA HIS A 171 -12.91 -7.75 12.72
C HIS A 171 -12.30 -8.60 13.83
N PHE A 172 -10.98 -8.63 13.94
CA PHE A 172 -10.26 -9.21 15.06
C PHE A 172 -8.95 -8.44 15.23
N ASP A 173 -8.18 -8.78 16.25
CA ASP A 173 -6.88 -8.17 16.50
C ASP A 173 -5.90 -8.44 15.36
N VAL A 174 -5.52 -7.39 14.63
CA VAL A 174 -4.57 -7.49 13.50
C VAL A 174 -3.32 -6.67 13.73
N LEU A 175 -2.21 -7.14 13.18
CA LEU A 175 -1.03 -6.33 12.97
C LEU A 175 -1.13 -5.73 11.57
N ALA A 176 -1.46 -4.45 11.51
CA ALA A 176 -1.56 -3.67 10.29
C ALA A 176 -0.19 -3.12 9.91
N VAL A 177 0.24 -3.29 8.66
CA VAL A 177 1.60 -2.93 8.23
C VAL A 177 1.57 -2.13 6.92
N PRO A 178 1.20 -0.84 6.97
CA PRO A 178 1.36 0.06 5.83
C PRO A 178 2.82 0.51 5.66
N ASN A 179 3.20 0.85 4.43
CA ASN A 179 4.43 1.57 4.14
C ASN A 179 4.24 2.63 3.05
N VAL A 180 5.15 3.61 3.01
CA VAL A 180 5.25 4.55 1.89
C VAL A 180 5.86 3.81 0.71
N CYS A 181 5.13 3.70 -0.40
CA CYS A 181 5.62 3.04 -1.60
C CYS A 181 6.88 3.74 -2.12
N GLY A 182 7.93 2.97 -2.39
CA GLY A 182 9.23 3.49 -2.82
C GLY A 182 9.30 3.90 -4.29
N ALA A 183 8.24 3.73 -5.09
CA ALA A 183 8.28 3.94 -6.54
C ALA A 183 8.11 5.41 -6.95
N ASP A 184 9.22 6.09 -7.24
CA ASP A 184 9.28 7.47 -7.75
C ASP A 184 9.69 7.59 -9.22
N ILE A 185 9.86 6.46 -9.91
CA ILE A 185 10.13 6.39 -11.35
C ILE A 185 8.86 6.09 -12.17
N PHE A 186 7.70 5.97 -11.51
CA PHE A 186 6.39 5.72 -12.12
C PHE A 186 5.31 6.68 -11.63
N SER A 187 4.19 6.69 -12.35
CA SER A 187 2.96 7.35 -11.93
C SER A 187 2.38 6.83 -10.61
N THR A 188 2.80 5.66 -10.11
CA THR A 188 2.38 5.10 -8.80
C THR A 188 2.58 6.05 -7.62
N SER A 189 3.61 6.92 -7.65
CA SER A 189 3.74 8.02 -6.69
C SER A 189 3.86 9.37 -7.39
N ASN A 190 3.31 9.49 -8.61
CA ASN A 190 3.44 10.67 -9.47
C ASN A 190 4.89 11.19 -9.55
N PHE A 191 5.84 10.28 -9.69
CA PHE A 191 7.28 10.54 -9.81
C PHE A 191 7.93 11.26 -8.62
N GLU A 192 7.34 11.21 -7.43
CA GLU A 192 7.95 11.81 -6.24
C GLU A 192 7.42 11.16 -4.97
N LEU A 193 8.29 10.90 -4.01
CA LEU A 193 7.88 10.35 -2.72
C LEU A 193 7.45 11.45 -1.75
N LYS A 194 6.36 11.19 -1.04
CA LYS A 194 5.77 12.04 0.02
C LYS A 194 5.47 11.19 1.24
N PRO A 195 5.47 11.78 2.45
CA PRO A 195 5.08 11.05 3.65
C PRO A 195 3.58 10.72 3.67
N LEU A 196 3.21 9.78 4.52
CA LEU A 196 1.83 9.39 4.81
C LEU A 196 1.57 9.46 6.31
N ARG A 197 0.36 9.83 6.72
CA ARG A 197 -0.07 9.73 8.11
C ARG A 197 -0.83 8.43 8.30
N VAL A 198 -0.56 7.74 9.40
CA VAL A 198 -1.33 6.59 9.86
C VAL A 198 -1.85 6.84 11.27
N GLN A 199 -3.10 6.47 11.50
CA GLN A 199 -3.77 6.61 12.79
C GLN A 199 -4.51 5.33 13.16
N VAL A 200 -4.54 5.01 14.45
CA VAL A 200 -5.45 4.02 15.03
C VAL A 200 -6.43 4.76 15.91
N LEU A 201 -7.73 4.53 15.69
CA LEU A 201 -8.84 5.24 16.33
C LEU A 201 -9.79 4.22 16.96
N GLU A 202 -10.42 4.59 18.06
CA GLU A 202 -11.58 3.84 18.57
C GLU A 202 -12.78 4.10 17.67
N ALA A 203 -13.40 3.04 17.15
CA ALA A 203 -14.69 3.19 16.48
C ALA A 203 -15.77 3.60 17.49
N THR A 204 -16.77 4.31 17.01
CA THR A 204 -18.01 4.53 17.75
C THR A 204 -18.83 3.24 17.86
N ASP A 205 -19.77 3.18 18.80
CA ASP A 205 -20.69 2.05 18.93
C ASP A 205 -21.51 1.82 17.65
N GLU A 206 -21.98 2.90 17.00
CA GLU A 206 -22.74 2.84 15.75
C GLU A 206 -21.90 2.23 14.61
N GLU A 207 -20.62 2.61 14.51
CA GLU A 207 -19.71 2.04 13.51
C GLU A 207 -19.41 0.57 13.77
N ARG A 208 -19.24 0.18 15.05
CA ARG A 208 -19.08 -1.22 15.43
C ARG A 208 -20.31 -2.04 15.08
N GLU A 209 -21.50 -1.56 15.42
CA GLU A 209 -22.77 -2.23 15.11
C GLU A 209 -22.99 -2.37 13.60
N ARG A 210 -22.63 -1.32 12.84
CA ARG A 210 -22.81 -1.30 11.39
C ARG A 210 -21.84 -2.23 10.65
N TRP A 211 -20.56 -2.24 11.04
CA TRP A 211 -19.51 -2.81 10.21
C TRP A 211 -18.92 -4.12 10.74
N LEU A 212 -18.95 -4.37 12.04
CA LEU A 212 -18.43 -5.63 12.58
C LEU A 212 -19.41 -6.76 12.30
N LEU A 213 -18.87 -7.92 11.95
CA LEU A 213 -19.66 -9.14 11.94
C LEU A 213 -20.04 -9.50 13.38
N ALA A 214 -21.36 -9.69 13.60
CA ALA A 214 -21.92 -10.06 14.90
C ALA A 214 -21.33 -11.38 15.43
N ALA A 215 -21.06 -12.32 14.53
CA ALA A 215 -20.33 -13.55 14.80
C ALA A 215 -19.54 -13.97 13.57
N GLU A 216 -18.46 -14.72 13.77
CA GLU A 216 -17.77 -15.37 12.66
C GLU A 216 -18.66 -16.48 12.10
N PRO A 217 -18.84 -16.54 10.75
CA PRO A 217 -19.64 -17.59 10.17
C PRO A 217 -18.96 -18.95 10.33
N GLU A 218 -19.67 -19.92 10.91
CA GLU A 218 -19.22 -21.30 11.01
C GLU A 218 -19.66 -22.10 9.79
N TYR A 219 -18.71 -22.66 9.05
CA TYR A 219 -18.98 -23.49 7.88
C TYR A 219 -18.61 -24.94 8.14
N ARG A 220 -19.56 -25.86 7.96
CA ARG A 220 -19.36 -27.31 8.20
C ARG A 220 -18.21 -27.93 7.40
N ASN A 221 -17.89 -27.38 6.23
CA ASN A 221 -16.85 -27.90 5.34
C ASN A 221 -15.54 -27.10 5.40
N GLN A 222 -15.54 -25.92 6.04
CA GLN A 222 -14.32 -25.15 6.21
C GLN A 222 -13.50 -25.81 7.30
N ARG A 223 -12.30 -26.27 6.95
CA ARG A 223 -11.36 -26.85 7.91
C ARG A 223 -10.43 -25.77 8.41
N THR A 224 -10.11 -25.83 9.69
CA THR A 224 -9.08 -25.02 10.34
C THR A 224 -7.82 -25.87 10.55
N PRO A 225 -6.67 -25.29 10.93
CA PRO A 225 -5.48 -26.08 11.27
C PRO A 225 -5.78 -27.17 12.31
N ALA A 226 -6.71 -26.94 13.24
CA ALA A 226 -7.13 -27.90 14.26
C ALA A 226 -7.69 -29.21 13.69
N ASP A 227 -8.25 -29.19 12.47
CA ASP A 227 -8.85 -30.36 11.82
C ASP A 227 -7.82 -31.26 11.11
N PHE A 228 -6.56 -30.85 11.02
CA PHE A 228 -5.51 -31.61 10.33
C PHE A 228 -4.70 -32.47 11.32
N LYS A 229 -4.19 -33.62 10.86
CA LYS A 229 -3.36 -34.53 11.69
C LYS A 229 -2.13 -33.84 12.28
N LEU A 230 -1.57 -32.89 11.52
CA LEU A 230 -0.54 -31.96 11.96
C LEU A 230 -1.21 -30.60 12.13
N SER A 231 -1.80 -30.39 13.30
CA SER A 231 -2.54 -29.18 13.64
C SER A 231 -1.70 -28.14 14.38
N GLN A 232 -0.60 -28.57 14.98
CA GLN A 232 0.32 -27.66 15.66
C GLN A 232 1.28 -27.04 14.65
N ILE A 233 1.18 -25.72 14.50
CA ILE A 233 2.22 -24.93 13.87
C ILE A 233 3.45 -25.08 14.75
N LYS A 234 4.57 -25.55 14.19
CA LYS A 234 5.82 -25.75 14.94
C LYS A 234 6.37 -24.44 15.56
N VAL A 235 5.82 -23.31 15.13
CA VAL A 235 6.11 -21.96 15.61
C VAL A 235 4.77 -21.24 15.80
N THR A 236 4.02 -21.55 16.87
CA THR A 236 2.97 -20.65 17.35
C THR A 236 3.64 -19.58 18.18
N ARG A 237 3.80 -18.40 17.60
CA ARG A 237 4.30 -17.21 18.29
C ARG A 237 3.24 -16.14 18.10
N GLU A 238 2.59 -15.75 19.19
CA GLU A 238 1.83 -14.50 19.20
C GLU A 238 2.78 -13.34 18.88
N LEU A 239 2.27 -12.33 18.18
CA LEU A 239 3.08 -11.20 17.77
C LEU A 239 3.22 -10.21 18.92
N ASP A 240 4.28 -10.41 19.71
CA ASP A 240 4.71 -9.48 20.73
C ASP A 240 5.71 -8.46 20.18
N ARG A 241 5.51 -7.19 20.53
CA ARG A 241 6.40 -6.11 20.13
C ARG A 241 7.68 -6.14 20.97
N ASP A 242 8.83 -6.11 20.31
CA ASP A 242 10.11 -5.79 20.94
C ASP A 242 10.24 -4.26 21.06
N GLU A 243 10.04 -3.72 22.25
CA GLU A 243 10.15 -2.28 22.52
C GLU A 243 11.58 -1.74 22.34
N SER A 244 12.59 -2.60 22.31
CA SER A 244 13.99 -2.22 22.09
C SER A 244 14.41 -2.25 20.63
N TYR A 245 13.54 -2.71 19.72
CA TYR A 245 13.86 -2.81 18.31
C TYR A 245 13.90 -1.42 17.65
N GLU A 246 15.03 -1.11 17.01
CA GLU A 246 15.20 0.07 16.18
C GLU A 246 15.30 -0.37 14.71
N PRO A 247 14.40 0.10 13.81
CA PRO A 247 14.44 -0.27 12.40
C PRO A 247 15.72 0.16 11.68
N ASP A 248 16.25 -0.72 10.85
CA ASP A 248 17.39 -0.48 9.95
C ASP A 248 16.91 -0.49 8.49
N TRP A 249 16.40 0.65 8.04
CA TRP A 249 15.84 0.79 6.70
C TRP A 249 16.93 0.73 5.62
N SER A 250 16.77 -0.15 4.62
CA SER A 250 17.80 -0.41 3.60
C SER A 250 18.26 0.81 2.80
N VAL A 251 17.33 1.72 2.48
CA VAL A 251 17.61 2.96 1.72
C VAL A 251 16.91 4.15 2.39
N TYR A 252 17.51 4.65 3.48
CA TYR A 252 17.02 5.77 4.29
C TYR A 252 18.17 6.50 5.02
N PRO A 253 18.10 7.82 5.28
CA PRO A 253 17.06 8.74 4.80
C PRO A 253 17.14 8.97 3.30
N ILE A 254 15.99 9.16 2.66
CA ILE A 254 15.95 9.53 1.24
C ILE A 254 16.37 11.00 1.11
N VAL A 255 17.51 11.24 0.48
CA VAL A 255 18.07 12.58 0.26
C VAL A 255 17.63 13.11 -1.09
N LYS A 256 16.95 14.26 -1.09
CA LYS A 256 16.56 14.96 -2.32
C LYS A 256 17.61 16.01 -2.69
N HIS A 257 18.05 16.00 -3.94
CA HIS A 257 18.91 17.04 -4.50
C HIS A 257 18.17 17.84 -5.58
N SER A 258 18.16 19.16 -5.48
CA SER A 258 17.58 20.03 -6.49
C SER A 258 18.59 20.29 -7.62
N LEU A 259 18.22 19.89 -8.83
CA LEU A 259 18.99 20.20 -10.04
C LEU A 259 18.41 21.44 -10.72
N LYS A 260 19.28 22.39 -11.07
CA LYS A 260 18.89 23.53 -11.91
C LYS A 260 19.02 23.11 -13.36
N VAL A 261 17.88 23.00 -14.04
CA VAL A 261 17.82 22.69 -15.48
C VAL A 261 17.52 24.00 -16.21
N PRO A 262 18.43 24.54 -17.03
CA PRO A 262 18.13 25.69 -17.86
C PRO A 262 17.15 25.28 -18.95
N LEU A 263 16.07 26.05 -19.10
CA LEU A 263 15.04 25.83 -20.11
C LEU A 263 15.12 26.93 -21.17
N SER A 264 15.03 26.53 -22.44
CA SER A 264 14.89 27.45 -23.57
C SER A 264 13.45 27.96 -23.69
N ASP A 265 13.24 28.99 -24.53
CA ASP A 265 11.88 29.47 -24.84
C ASP A 265 11.02 28.37 -25.48
N GLU A 266 11.64 27.45 -26.24
CA GLU A 266 10.96 26.29 -26.82
C GLU A 266 10.52 25.29 -25.73
N ASP A 267 11.41 24.99 -24.77
CA ASP A 267 11.08 24.10 -23.65
C ASP A 267 9.91 24.66 -22.82
N HIS A 268 9.93 25.96 -22.55
CA HIS A 268 8.83 26.64 -21.86
C HIS A 268 7.51 26.54 -22.63
N ALA A 269 7.54 26.71 -23.96
CA ALA A 269 6.35 26.56 -24.78
C ALA A 269 5.80 25.11 -24.74
N GLN A 270 6.67 24.10 -24.74
CA GLN A 270 6.26 22.69 -24.59
C GLN A 270 5.66 22.42 -23.22
N ILE A 271 6.26 22.93 -22.14
CA ILE A 271 5.75 22.79 -20.76
C ILE A 271 4.36 23.42 -20.64
N GLU A 272 4.15 24.61 -21.20
CA GLU A 272 2.83 25.26 -21.20
C GLU A 272 1.79 24.47 -21.99
N GLY A 273 2.19 23.85 -23.11
CA GLY A 273 1.34 22.91 -23.85
C GLY A 273 0.92 21.70 -23.01
N LEU A 274 1.87 21.07 -22.31
CA LEU A 274 1.58 19.94 -21.40
C LEU A 274 0.70 20.38 -20.23
N ARG A 275 0.96 21.54 -19.65
CA ARG A 275 0.16 22.13 -18.57
C ARG A 275 -1.29 22.31 -18.99
N ALA A 276 -1.53 22.82 -20.19
CA ALA A 276 -2.88 23.05 -20.73
C ALA A 276 -3.66 21.74 -20.95
N ASN A 277 -2.96 20.64 -21.28
CA ASN A 277 -3.58 19.32 -21.45
C ASN A 277 -3.90 18.62 -20.12
N GLY A 278 -3.33 19.09 -19.00
CA GLY A 278 -3.52 18.52 -17.67
C GLY A 278 -2.85 17.15 -17.49
N GLY A 279 -2.79 16.66 -16.26
CA GLY A 279 -2.24 15.33 -15.95
C GLY A 279 -0.71 15.23 -15.83
N PHE A 280 0.05 16.29 -16.11
CA PHE A 280 1.52 16.25 -16.05
C PHE A 280 2.12 16.84 -14.76
N GLY A 281 1.32 17.55 -13.97
CA GLY A 281 1.77 18.23 -12.76
C GLY A 281 1.27 19.67 -12.68
N GLN A 282 1.55 20.34 -11.57
CA GLN A 282 1.17 21.73 -11.32
C GLN A 282 2.33 22.71 -11.45
N SER A 283 3.58 22.25 -11.28
CA SER A 283 4.79 23.08 -11.44
C SER A 283 5.58 22.69 -12.68
N ASP A 284 6.42 23.59 -13.20
CA ASP A 284 7.35 23.28 -14.30
C ASP A 284 8.21 22.06 -13.95
N GLY A 285 8.70 21.98 -12.71
CA GLY A 285 9.52 20.86 -12.23
C GLY A 285 8.79 19.53 -12.24
N GLU A 286 7.50 19.49 -11.87
CA GLU A 286 6.69 18.28 -11.97
C GLU A 286 6.47 17.86 -13.42
N ILE A 287 6.18 18.81 -14.31
CA ILE A 287 5.95 18.54 -15.74
C ILE A 287 7.23 18.01 -16.39
N VAL A 288 8.38 18.66 -16.13
CA VAL A 288 9.68 18.21 -16.64
C VAL A 288 10.03 16.82 -16.11
N ARG A 289 9.81 16.57 -14.81
CA ARG A 289 10.06 15.26 -14.20
C ARG A 289 9.18 14.18 -14.81
N HIS A 290 7.90 14.47 -15.03
CA HIS A 290 6.97 13.57 -15.69
C HIS A 290 7.43 13.26 -17.12
N ALA A 291 7.76 14.28 -17.91
CA ALA A 291 8.24 14.09 -19.28
C ALA A 291 9.52 13.25 -19.31
N PHE A 292 10.47 13.53 -18.41
CA PHE A 292 11.72 12.79 -18.29
C PHE A 292 11.49 11.31 -17.97
N PHE A 293 10.70 10.99 -16.94
CA PHE A 293 10.45 9.59 -16.61
C PHE A 293 9.57 8.88 -17.62
N SER A 294 8.61 9.56 -18.26
CA SER A 294 7.87 9.00 -19.40
C SER A 294 8.82 8.58 -20.53
N TRP A 295 9.73 9.47 -20.94
CA TRP A 295 10.77 9.15 -21.92
C TRP A 295 11.67 8.02 -21.44
N TRP A 296 12.08 8.04 -20.17
CA TRP A 296 12.95 7.01 -19.62
C TRP A 296 12.30 5.61 -19.63
N ILE A 297 11.01 5.53 -19.25
CA ILE A 297 10.22 4.28 -19.31
C ILE A 297 10.17 3.75 -20.75
N GLU A 298 10.05 4.64 -21.73
CA GLU A 298 9.97 4.26 -23.13
C GLU A 298 11.32 3.81 -23.72
N GLU A 299 12.41 4.46 -23.37
CA GLU A 299 13.71 4.19 -24.00
C GLU A 299 14.55 3.16 -23.25
N TYR A 300 14.47 3.11 -21.91
CA TYR A 300 15.43 2.36 -21.10
C TYR A 300 14.81 1.24 -20.27
N MET A 301 13.52 1.32 -19.93
CA MET A 301 12.89 0.26 -19.14
C MET A 301 12.85 -1.06 -19.91
N ARG A 302 13.32 -2.12 -19.26
CA ARG A 302 13.34 -3.47 -19.83
C ARG A 302 12.00 -4.17 -19.58
N GLY A 303 11.70 -5.20 -20.37
CA GLY A 303 10.51 -6.01 -20.17
C GLY A 303 9.19 -5.29 -20.44
N PRO A 304 8.07 -5.74 -19.86
CA PRO A 304 6.74 -5.17 -20.08
C PRO A 304 6.64 -3.73 -19.59
N LYS A 305 6.04 -2.86 -20.39
CA LYS A 305 5.75 -1.48 -20.03
C LYS A 305 4.32 -1.38 -19.50
N HIS A 306 4.19 -1.04 -18.23
CA HIS A 306 2.91 -0.85 -17.56
C HIS A 306 2.46 0.61 -17.58
N GLN A 307 3.29 1.50 -18.11
CA GLN A 307 2.98 2.90 -18.33
C GLN A 307 3.45 3.29 -19.73
N HIS A 308 2.61 4.00 -20.47
CA HIS A 308 2.90 4.46 -21.84
C HIS A 308 2.71 5.99 -21.90
N ALA A 309 3.50 6.69 -22.72
CA ALA A 309 3.28 8.12 -22.91
C ALA A 309 1.88 8.37 -23.49
N GLY A 310 1.10 9.22 -22.83
CA GLY A 310 -0.25 9.62 -23.24
C GLY A 310 -1.41 8.95 -22.50
N GLN A 311 -1.17 8.14 -21.45
CA GLN A 311 -2.19 7.58 -20.56
C GLN A 311 -2.24 8.25 -19.18
#